data_AF-A0A1H1WRG0-F1
#
_entry.id   AF-A0A1H1WRG0-F1
#
_cell.length_a   1.000
_cell.length_b   1.000
_cell.length_c   1.000
_cell.angle_alpha   90.00
_cell.angle_beta   90.00
_cell.angle_gamma   90.00
#
_symmetry.space_group_name_H-M   'P 1'
#
loop_
_entity.id
_entity.type
_entity.pdbx_description
1 polymer ?
#
loop_
_entity_poly.entity_id
_entity_poly.type
_entity_poly.pdbx_seq_one_letter_code
_entity_poly.pdbx_strand_id
1 'polypeptide(L)'
;MPVLHLLAGPNGAGKSSYLHDVLAPVTHLPFINADVIAAQRWPDAQLEHASEAARIAERLRRELIAEKRSFISETEFSHPSKVQLVTDAAEAGFLVTLHIVMVPVDLTVQRVCERVRRGGHTVPEHKIRERYERLWDLVAETIGTADSVKLYDNSSARRPFHLCASFELGALVGSPDWPTWVPDPLKRLGE
;
A
#
# COMPACT_ATOMS: atom_id res chain seq x y z
N MET A 1 9.26 -19.68 7.40
CA MET A 1 9.74 -18.33 7.03
C MET A 1 8.61 -17.36 7.30
N PRO A 2 8.83 -16.27 8.05
CA PRO A 2 7.78 -15.28 8.29
C PRO A 2 7.42 -14.54 7.00
N VAL A 3 6.20 -14.01 6.91
CA VAL A 3 5.70 -13.34 5.71
C VAL A 3 5.21 -11.93 6.04
N LEU A 4 5.50 -10.99 5.14
CA LEU A 4 4.98 -9.62 5.17
C LEU A 4 4.17 -9.39 3.90
N HIS A 5 2.86 -9.18 4.06
CA HIS A 5 2.04 -8.63 2.98
C HIS A 5 1.91 -7.12 3.18
N LEU A 6 2.45 -6.34 2.25
CA LEU A 6 2.35 -4.88 2.30
C LEU A 6 1.42 -4.39 1.20
N LEU A 7 0.24 -3.90 1.57
CA LEU A 7 -0.64 -3.19 0.64
C LEU A 7 -0.18 -1.74 0.49
N ALA A 8 0.01 -1.31 -0.75
CA ALA A 8 0.45 0.04 -1.09
C ALA A 8 -0.39 0.63 -2.23
N GLY A 9 -0.42 1.96 -2.32
CA GLY A 9 -1.21 2.68 -3.32
C GLY A 9 -1.88 3.94 -2.76
N PRO A 10 -2.42 4.82 -3.61
CA PRO A 10 -2.98 6.09 -3.17
C PRO A 10 -4.29 5.91 -2.38
N ASN A 11 -4.74 6.98 -1.72
CA ASN A 11 -6.02 6.95 -0.99
C ASN A 11 -7.21 6.72 -1.92
N GLY A 12 -8.19 5.92 -1.50
CA GLY A 12 -9.31 5.59 -2.37
C GLY A 12 -8.97 4.61 -3.52
N ALA A 13 -7.74 4.07 -3.58
CA ALA A 13 -7.39 3.03 -4.56
C ALA A 13 -8.15 1.72 -4.35
N GLY A 14 -8.69 1.46 -3.15
CA GLY A 14 -9.40 0.22 -2.81
C GLY A 14 -8.57 -0.79 -2.02
N LYS A 15 -7.45 -0.36 -1.42
CA LYS A 15 -6.57 -1.21 -0.56
C LYS A 15 -7.34 -1.92 0.55
N SER A 16 -8.19 -1.22 1.28
CA SER A 16 -8.96 -1.82 2.37
C SER A 16 -9.98 -2.87 1.89
N SER A 17 -10.56 -2.69 0.69
CA SER A 17 -11.39 -3.72 0.05
C SER A 17 -10.55 -4.94 -0.33
N TYR A 18 -9.38 -4.73 -0.95
CA TYR A 18 -8.46 -5.84 -1.26
C TYR A 18 -8.02 -6.60 0.00
N LEU A 19 -7.74 -5.89 1.09
CA LEU A 19 -7.45 -6.51 2.38
C LEU A 19 -8.61 -7.38 2.85
N HIS A 20 -9.82 -6.82 2.94
CA HIS A 20 -10.98 -7.51 3.49
C HIS A 20 -11.45 -8.68 2.62
N ASP A 21 -11.46 -8.50 1.30
CA ASP A 21 -12.06 -9.45 0.36
C ASP A 21 -11.05 -10.51 -0.12
N VAL A 22 -9.74 -10.21 -0.09
CA VAL A 22 -8.70 -11.08 -0.65
C VAL A 22 -7.73 -11.57 0.42
N LEU A 23 -7.04 -10.67 1.12
CA LEU A 23 -5.91 -11.07 1.96
C LEU A 23 -6.30 -11.61 3.34
N ALA A 24 -7.21 -10.93 4.06
CA ALA A 24 -7.61 -11.32 5.40
C ALA A 24 -8.27 -12.72 5.45
N PRO A 25 -9.17 -13.10 4.53
CA PRO A 25 -9.83 -14.40 4.55
C PRO A 25 -8.89 -15.58 4.31
N VAL A 26 -7.77 -15.37 3.60
CA VAL A 26 -6.84 -16.46 3.24
C VAL A 26 -5.60 -16.52 4.12
N THR A 27 -5.15 -15.38 4.66
CA THR A 27 -3.91 -15.32 5.46
C THR A 27 -4.17 -15.39 6.96
N HIS A 28 -5.31 -14.87 7.45
CA HIS A 28 -5.64 -14.73 8.87
C HIS A 28 -4.56 -14.02 9.72
N LEU A 29 -3.73 -13.19 9.07
CA LEU A 29 -2.60 -12.51 9.72
C LEU A 29 -3.05 -11.24 10.44
N PRO A 30 -2.32 -10.82 11.50
CA PRO A 30 -2.56 -9.55 12.14
C PRO A 30 -2.34 -8.39 11.16
N PHE A 31 -3.23 -7.41 11.19
CA PHE A 31 -3.18 -6.22 10.34
C PHE A 31 -2.71 -4.99 11.13
N ILE A 32 -1.65 -4.34 10.65
CA ILE A 32 -1.09 -3.13 11.24
C ILE A 32 -1.36 -1.93 10.35
N ASN A 33 -2.18 -1.00 10.82
CA ASN A 33 -2.52 0.23 10.12
C ASN A 33 -2.69 1.37 11.13
N ALA A 34 -2.13 2.54 10.80
CA ALA A 34 -2.14 3.71 11.69
C ALA A 34 -3.55 4.26 11.89
N ASP A 35 -4.39 4.31 10.85
CA ASP A 35 -5.76 4.80 10.94
C ASP A 35 -6.63 3.87 11.79
N VAL A 36 -6.44 2.55 11.68
CA VAL A 36 -7.11 1.56 12.54
C VAL A 36 -6.70 1.75 14.00
N ILE A 37 -5.41 1.95 14.27
CA ILE A 37 -4.90 2.22 15.62
C ILE A 37 -5.48 3.54 16.15
N ALA A 38 -5.56 4.58 15.32
CA ALA A 38 -6.12 5.87 15.70
C ALA A 38 -7.60 5.75 16.06
N ALA A 39 -8.38 5.07 15.22
CA ALA A 39 -9.81 4.84 15.46
C ALA A 39 -10.09 4.01 16.72
N GLN A 40 -9.23 3.03 17.03
CA GLN A 40 -9.38 2.20 18.22
C GLN A 40 -9.00 2.93 19.52
N ARG A 41 -7.95 3.76 19.50
CA ARG A 41 -7.44 4.43 20.70
C ARG A 41 -8.08 5.79 20.96
N TRP A 42 -8.42 6.51 19.89
CA TRP A 42 -8.93 7.88 19.93
C TRP A 42 -10.11 8.03 18.97
N PRO A 43 -11.25 7.36 19.24
CA PRO A 43 -12.39 7.34 18.33
C PRO A 43 -12.87 8.74 17.93
N ASP A 44 -12.82 9.70 18.86
CA ASP A 44 -13.27 11.09 18.65
C ASP A 44 -12.15 12.08 18.31
N ALA A 45 -10.88 11.65 18.28
CA ALA A 45 -9.71 12.52 18.11
C ALA A 45 -8.64 11.93 17.16
N GLN A 46 -9.06 11.10 16.20
CA GLN A 46 -8.17 10.35 15.30
C GLN A 46 -7.16 11.24 14.56
N LEU A 47 -7.61 12.40 14.08
CA LEU A 47 -6.77 13.33 13.33
C LEU A 47 -5.68 13.97 14.20
N GLU A 48 -6.04 14.34 15.43
CA GLU A 48 -5.11 14.94 16.41
C GLU A 48 -4.00 13.96 16.79
N HIS A 49 -4.34 12.68 16.87
CA HIS A 49 -3.42 11.60 17.21
C HIS A 49 -2.83 10.85 16.01
N ALA A 50 -3.03 11.32 14.77
CA ALA A 50 -2.57 10.62 13.57
C ALA A 50 -1.04 10.37 13.58
N SER A 51 -0.27 11.36 14.03
CA SER A 51 1.19 11.23 14.18
C SER A 51 1.58 10.21 15.26
N GLU A 52 0.83 10.15 16.36
CA GLU A 52 1.07 9.19 17.44
C GLU A 52 0.72 7.78 17.01
N ALA A 53 -0.42 7.59 16.35
CA ALA A 53 -0.84 6.31 15.77
C ALA A 53 0.16 5.79 14.73
N ALA A 54 0.73 6.68 13.91
CA ALA A 54 1.78 6.33 12.96
C ALA A 54 3.06 5.81 13.65
N ARG A 55 3.49 6.46 14.76
CA ARG A 55 4.62 5.99 15.58
C ARG A 55 4.34 4.65 16.25
N ILE A 56 3.13 4.44 16.75
CA ILE A 56 2.71 3.16 17.34
C ILE A 56 2.73 2.05 16.28
N ALA A 57 2.16 2.30 15.11
CA ALA A 57 2.16 1.35 14.00
C ALA A 57 3.59 0.99 13.58
N GLU A 58 4.49 1.96 13.54
CA GLU A 58 5.91 1.74 13.23
C GLU A 58 6.61 0.87 14.28
N ARG A 59 6.40 1.16 15.56
CA ARG A 59 6.93 0.34 16.66
C ARG A 59 6.43 -1.10 16.58
N LEU A 60 5.12 -1.30 16.37
CA LEU A 60 4.53 -2.63 16.27
C LEU A 60 5.09 -3.43 15.09
N ARG A 61 5.30 -2.79 13.93
CA ARG A 61 5.95 -3.47 12.78
C ARG A 61 7.37 -3.91 13.13
N ARG A 62 8.16 -3.05 13.76
CA ARG A 62 9.54 -3.38 14.19
C ARG A 62 9.56 -4.54 15.19
N GLU A 63 8.64 -4.53 16.15
CA GLU A 63 8.48 -5.63 17.12
C GLU A 63 8.15 -6.95 16.40
N LEU A 64 7.20 -6.95 15.47
CA LEU A 64 6.84 -8.16 14.71
C LEU A 64 7.98 -8.66 13.83
N ILE A 65 8.77 -7.75 13.22
CA ILE A 65 9.96 -8.11 12.45
C ILE A 65 11.02 -8.74 13.35
N ALA A 66 11.30 -8.14 14.51
CA ALA A 66 12.24 -8.67 15.49
C ALA A 66 11.83 -10.06 16.02
N GLU A 67 10.52 -10.24 16.26
CA GLU A 67 9.93 -11.50 16.72
C GLU A 67 9.74 -12.54 15.59
N LYS A 68 10.08 -12.22 14.33
CA LYS A 68 9.82 -13.07 13.15
C LYS A 68 8.36 -13.51 13.04
N ARG A 69 7.42 -12.61 13.32
CA ARG A 69 5.98 -12.88 13.25
C ARG A 69 5.39 -12.28 11.98
N SER A 70 4.69 -13.12 11.22
CA SER A 70 4.03 -12.71 9.99
C SER A 70 2.92 -11.67 10.23
N PHE A 71 2.77 -10.72 9.32
CA PHE A 71 1.75 -9.67 9.42
C PHE A 71 1.38 -9.06 8.07
N ILE A 72 0.28 -8.31 8.07
CA ILE A 72 -0.14 -7.46 6.97
C ILE A 72 0.02 -6.00 7.41
N SER A 73 0.49 -5.14 6.51
CA SER A 73 0.47 -3.69 6.73
C SER A 73 -0.10 -2.99 5.51
N GLU A 74 -0.72 -1.83 5.71
CA GLU A 74 -1.18 -0.94 4.63
C GLU A 74 -0.47 0.42 4.73
N THR A 75 -0.16 1.04 3.59
CA THR A 75 0.47 2.36 3.52
C THR A 75 0.13 3.07 2.20
N GLU A 76 0.18 4.41 2.20
CA GLU A 76 0.16 5.20 0.96
C GLU A 76 1.49 5.14 0.20
N PHE A 77 2.55 4.60 0.84
CA PHE A 77 3.88 4.39 0.27
C PHE A 77 4.55 5.66 -0.30
N SER A 78 4.16 6.84 0.19
CA SER A 78 4.63 8.14 -0.29
C SER A 78 5.80 8.74 0.53
N HIS A 79 6.55 7.92 1.26
CA HIS A 79 7.66 8.36 2.12
C HIS A 79 8.80 7.32 2.14
N PRO A 80 10.09 7.72 2.09
CA PRO A 80 11.23 6.79 2.04
C PRO A 80 11.28 5.77 3.17
N SER A 81 10.73 6.08 4.35
CA SER A 81 10.60 5.11 5.44
C SER A 81 9.86 3.82 5.06
N LYS A 82 9.07 3.84 3.98
CA LYS A 82 8.34 2.65 3.51
C LYS A 82 9.23 1.72 2.67
N VAL A 83 10.21 2.27 1.97
CA VAL A 83 11.32 1.51 1.39
C VAL A 83 12.09 0.82 2.51
N GLN A 84 12.45 1.57 3.56
CA GLN A 84 13.16 1.02 4.71
C GLN A 84 12.40 -0.14 5.38
N LEU A 85 11.07 -0.05 5.52
CA LEU A 85 10.27 -1.15 6.06
C LEU A 85 10.41 -2.45 5.24
N VAL A 86 10.43 -2.34 3.91
CA VAL A 86 10.59 -3.48 3.00
C VAL A 86 11.98 -4.07 3.15
N THR A 87 13.01 -3.21 3.16
CA THR A 87 14.40 -3.61 3.37
C THR A 87 14.60 -4.30 4.72
N ASP A 88 14.15 -3.69 5.82
CA ASP A 88 14.28 -4.24 7.18
C ASP A 88 13.62 -5.63 7.29
N ALA A 89 12.46 -5.82 6.64
CA ALA A 89 11.77 -7.12 6.64
C ALA A 89 12.53 -8.17 5.81
N ALA A 90 12.99 -7.81 4.61
CA ALA A 90 13.76 -8.69 3.74
C ALA A 90 15.10 -9.11 4.39
N GLU A 91 15.85 -8.18 4.99
CA GLU A 91 17.06 -8.47 5.76
C GLU A 91 16.79 -9.33 7.00
N ALA A 92 15.59 -9.19 7.58
CA ALA A 92 15.09 -10.08 8.61
C ALA A 92 14.60 -11.44 8.07
N GLY A 93 14.81 -11.79 6.80
CA GLY A 93 14.42 -13.08 6.23
C GLY A 93 12.91 -13.31 6.19
N PHE A 94 12.12 -12.23 6.05
CA PHE A 94 10.71 -12.36 5.68
C PHE A 94 10.58 -12.61 4.18
N LEU A 95 9.57 -13.38 3.79
CA LEU A 95 9.03 -13.30 2.44
C LEU A 95 8.15 -12.05 2.34
N VAL A 96 8.59 -11.06 1.57
CA VAL A 96 7.89 -9.80 1.39
C VAL A 96 7.10 -9.82 0.08
N THR A 97 5.77 -9.67 0.19
CA THR A 97 4.90 -9.49 -0.97
C THR A 97 4.27 -8.09 -0.95
N LEU A 98 4.57 -7.29 -1.97
CA LEU A 98 3.94 -6.00 -2.20
C LEU A 98 2.68 -6.17 -3.05
N HIS A 99 1.55 -5.66 -2.56
CA HIS A 99 0.29 -5.57 -3.31
C HIS A 99 0.03 -4.09 -3.62
N ILE A 100 0.40 -3.67 -4.83
CA ILE A 100 0.27 -2.28 -5.29
C ILE A 100 -1.08 -2.11 -5.97
N VAL A 101 -1.96 -1.29 -5.39
CA VAL A 101 -3.27 -0.97 -5.97
C VAL A 101 -3.23 0.40 -6.61
N MET A 102 -3.45 0.46 -7.91
CA MET A 102 -3.32 1.66 -8.73
C MET A 102 -4.68 2.15 -9.21
N VAL A 103 -4.82 3.47 -9.29
CA VAL A 103 -5.95 4.19 -9.92
C VAL A 103 -5.41 5.51 -10.47
N PRO A 104 -6.06 6.13 -11.49
CA PRO A 104 -5.71 7.48 -11.90
C PRO A 104 -5.78 8.48 -10.74
N VAL A 105 -4.92 9.50 -10.78
CA VAL A 105 -4.88 10.54 -9.74
C VAL A 105 -6.23 11.26 -9.58
N ASP A 106 -6.94 11.55 -10.67
CA ASP A 106 -8.23 12.24 -10.58
C ASP A 106 -9.31 11.34 -9.97
N LEU A 107 -9.21 10.02 -10.18
CA LEU A 107 -10.10 9.05 -9.52
C LEU A 107 -9.80 8.95 -8.02
N THR A 108 -8.53 9.06 -7.62
CA THR A 108 -8.12 9.18 -6.22
C THR A 108 -8.78 10.39 -5.57
N VAL A 109 -8.64 11.58 -6.20
CA VAL A 109 -9.23 12.83 -5.72
C VAL A 109 -10.75 12.70 -5.60
N GLN A 110 -11.43 12.21 -6.65
CA GLN A 110 -12.88 12.01 -6.64
C GLN A 110 -13.33 11.09 -5.50
N ARG A 111 -12.68 9.93 -5.32
CA ARG A 111 -13.05 8.97 -4.28
C ARG A 111 -12.79 9.50 -2.86
N VAL A 112 -11.73 10.29 -2.67
CA VAL A 112 -11.48 10.96 -1.38
C VAL A 112 -12.58 12.00 -1.10
N CYS A 113 -12.93 12.84 -2.09
CA CYS A 113 -14.01 13.81 -1.97
C CYS A 113 -15.36 13.14 -1.63
N GLU A 114 -15.69 12.03 -2.28
CA GLU A 114 -16.90 11.26 -1.97
C GLU A 114 -16.89 10.69 -0.54
N ARG A 115 -15.73 10.22 -0.06
CA ARG A 115 -15.60 9.76 1.33
C ARG A 115 -15.81 10.90 2.32
N VAL A 116 -15.31 12.09 2.03
CA VAL A 116 -15.52 13.30 2.85
C VAL A 116 -17.01 13.66 2.91
N ARG A 117 -17.72 13.61 1.78
CA ARG A 117 -19.18 13.83 1.73
C ARG A 117 -19.97 12.85 2.60
N ARG A 118 -19.42 11.66 2.85
CA ARG A 118 -20.00 10.61 3.71
C ARG A 118 -19.52 10.67 5.16
N GLY A 119 -18.87 11.76 5.59
CA GLY A 119 -18.40 11.96 6.96
C GLY A 119 -16.94 11.54 7.22
N GLY A 120 -16.17 11.22 6.17
CA GLY A 120 -14.74 10.96 6.30
C GLY A 120 -13.90 12.23 6.42
N HIS A 121 -12.60 12.07 6.73
CA HIS A 121 -11.68 13.19 6.89
C HIS A 121 -11.24 13.81 5.56
N THR A 122 -11.12 15.14 5.54
CA THR A 122 -10.64 15.92 4.40
C THR A 122 -9.11 15.84 4.27
N VAL A 123 -8.64 15.65 3.04
CA VAL A 123 -7.23 15.78 2.68
C VAL A 123 -7.16 16.80 1.54
N PRO A 124 -6.37 17.88 1.67
CA PRO A 124 -6.22 18.85 0.59
C PRO A 124 -5.76 18.18 -0.70
N GLU A 125 -6.37 18.52 -1.83
CA GLU A 125 -6.09 17.89 -3.14
C GLU A 125 -4.61 17.97 -3.51
N HIS A 126 -3.93 19.11 -3.28
CA HIS A 126 -2.51 19.24 -3.56
C HIS A 126 -1.67 18.17 -2.84
N LYS A 127 -1.99 17.85 -1.58
CA LYS A 127 -1.30 16.79 -0.83
C LYS A 127 -1.57 15.41 -1.42
N ILE A 128 -2.77 15.17 -1.96
CA ILE A 128 -3.10 13.91 -2.63
C ILE A 128 -2.21 13.75 -3.87
N ARG A 129 -2.12 14.80 -4.69
CA ARG A 129 -1.30 14.80 -5.92
C ARG A 129 0.20 14.67 -5.62
N GLU A 130 0.73 15.43 -4.67
CA GLU A 130 2.14 15.33 -4.24
C GLU A 130 2.51 13.93 -3.69
N ARG A 131 1.60 13.28 -2.98
CA ARG A 131 1.83 11.90 -2.50
C ARG A 131 1.74 10.90 -3.64
N TYR A 132 0.80 11.11 -4.57
CA TYR A 132 0.62 10.28 -5.75
C TYR A 132 1.88 10.26 -6.61
N GLU A 133 2.50 11.41 -6.87
CA GLU A 133 3.72 11.49 -7.67
C GLU A 133 4.89 10.74 -7.02
N ARG A 134 5.16 11.01 -5.73
CA ARG A 134 6.26 10.37 -4.99
C ARG A 134 6.11 8.86 -4.83
N LEU A 135 4.87 8.37 -4.74
CA LEU A 135 4.56 6.96 -4.54
C LEU A 135 5.23 6.08 -5.60
N TRP A 136 5.17 6.48 -6.87
CA TRP A 136 5.55 5.59 -7.96
C TRP A 136 7.06 5.39 -8.08
N ASP A 137 7.85 6.42 -7.81
CA ASP A 137 9.31 6.30 -7.75
C ASP A 137 9.74 5.37 -6.62
N LEU A 138 9.12 5.49 -5.43
CA LEU A 138 9.40 4.63 -4.29
C LEU A 138 8.98 3.18 -4.54
N VAL A 139 7.86 2.96 -5.23
CA VAL A 139 7.44 1.61 -5.64
C VAL A 139 8.45 1.02 -6.62
N ALA A 140 8.87 1.78 -7.64
CA ALA A 140 9.87 1.32 -8.60
C ALA A 140 11.20 0.94 -7.92
N GLU A 141 11.66 1.74 -6.96
CA GLU A 141 12.87 1.48 -6.15
C GLU A 141 12.78 0.16 -5.36
N THR A 142 11.59 -0.26 -4.93
CA THR A 142 11.42 -1.40 -4.01
C THR A 142 11.20 -2.75 -4.69
N ILE A 143 11.06 -2.78 -6.01
CA ILE A 143 10.79 -4.01 -6.75
C ILE A 143 11.89 -5.04 -6.60
N GLY A 144 13.16 -4.62 -6.59
CA GLY A 144 14.30 -5.52 -6.43
C GLY A 144 14.48 -6.04 -5.01
N THR A 145 13.87 -5.40 -4.00
CA THR A 145 14.03 -5.76 -2.59
C THR A 145 12.97 -6.76 -2.13
N ALA A 146 11.78 -6.73 -2.71
CA ALA A 146 10.68 -7.62 -2.35
C ALA A 146 10.76 -8.96 -3.10
N ASP A 147 10.34 -10.05 -2.45
CA ASP A 147 10.26 -11.36 -3.10
C ASP A 147 9.23 -11.40 -4.22
N SER A 148 8.07 -10.75 -4.00
CA SER A 148 6.99 -10.68 -4.99
C SER A 148 6.35 -9.29 -4.98
N VAL A 149 6.10 -8.73 -6.16
CA VAL A 149 5.37 -7.47 -6.34
C VAL A 149 4.26 -7.67 -7.34
N LYS A 150 3.03 -7.35 -6.94
CA LYS A 150 1.84 -7.44 -7.80
C LYS A 150 1.21 -6.08 -7.94
N LEU A 151 1.01 -5.64 -9.19
CA LEU A 151 0.43 -4.34 -9.52
C LEU A 151 -0.97 -4.54 -10.11
N TYR A 152 -1.95 -3.92 -9.47
CA TYR A 152 -3.36 -4.07 -9.80
C TYR A 152 -3.96 -2.73 -10.24
N ASP A 153 -4.63 -2.70 -11.40
CA ASP A 153 -5.53 -1.62 -11.79
C ASP A 153 -6.89 -1.80 -11.12
N ASN A 154 -7.33 -0.80 -10.35
CA ASN A 154 -8.66 -0.76 -9.73
C ASN A 154 -9.50 0.46 -10.14
N SER A 155 -9.28 0.94 -11.37
CA SER A 155 -9.98 2.07 -11.98
C SER A 155 -11.39 1.73 -12.46
N SER A 156 -11.64 0.46 -12.80
CA SER A 156 -12.92 -0.01 -13.35
C SER A 156 -13.63 -0.99 -12.42
N ALA A 157 -14.86 -0.65 -12.02
CA ALA A 157 -15.72 -1.56 -11.25
C ALA A 157 -16.14 -2.81 -12.04
N ARG A 158 -16.02 -2.82 -13.37
CA ARG A 158 -16.31 -4.00 -14.20
C ARG A 158 -15.18 -5.03 -14.15
N ARG A 159 -13.96 -4.60 -13.82
CA ARG A 159 -12.76 -5.43 -13.74
C ARG A 159 -11.93 -4.98 -12.52
N PRO A 160 -12.44 -5.17 -11.29
CA PRO A 160 -11.75 -4.72 -10.09
C PRO A 160 -10.45 -5.52 -9.89
N PHE A 161 -9.42 -4.85 -9.37
CA PHE A 161 -8.11 -5.45 -9.09
C PHE A 161 -7.53 -6.24 -10.28
N HIS A 162 -7.60 -5.68 -11.49
CA HIS A 162 -7.00 -6.29 -12.67
C HIS A 162 -5.48 -6.36 -12.52
N LEU A 163 -4.90 -7.56 -12.52
CA LEU A 163 -3.45 -7.74 -12.42
C LEU A 163 -2.78 -7.27 -13.72
N CYS A 164 -2.05 -6.16 -13.62
CA CYS A 164 -1.34 -5.55 -14.74
C CYS A 164 0.07 -6.08 -14.90
N ALA A 165 0.79 -6.29 -13.80
CA ALA A 165 2.14 -6.84 -13.82
C ALA A 165 2.47 -7.56 -12.52
N SER A 166 3.37 -8.54 -12.61
CA SER A 166 3.90 -9.28 -11.48
C SER A 166 5.42 -9.36 -11.60
N PHE A 167 6.11 -9.14 -10.49
CA PHE A 167 7.56 -9.32 -10.39
C PHE A 167 7.84 -10.37 -9.32
N GLU A 168 8.81 -11.24 -9.57
CA GLU A 168 9.31 -12.21 -8.61
C GLU A 168 10.83 -12.06 -8.54
N LEU A 169 11.37 -11.84 -7.34
CA LEU A 169 12.79 -11.56 -7.11
C LEU A 169 13.33 -10.45 -8.02
N GLY A 170 12.55 -9.38 -8.20
CA GLY A 170 12.87 -8.25 -9.07
C GLY A 170 12.70 -8.48 -10.57
N ALA A 171 12.44 -9.71 -11.02
CA ALA A 171 12.25 -10.03 -12.43
C ALA A 171 10.76 -9.98 -12.82
N LEU A 172 10.45 -9.32 -13.93
CA LEU A 172 9.10 -9.31 -14.51
C LEU A 172 8.69 -10.73 -14.91
N VAL A 173 7.50 -11.16 -14.48
CA VAL A 173 6.90 -12.45 -14.81
C VAL A 173 5.81 -12.25 -15.85
N GLY A 174 6.01 -12.85 -17.03
CA GLY A 174 5.08 -12.74 -18.15
C GLY A 174 5.18 -11.39 -18.86
N SER A 175 4.09 -10.97 -19.51
CA SER A 175 4.01 -9.67 -20.19
C SER A 175 3.05 -8.75 -19.43
N PRO A 176 3.41 -7.49 -19.21
CA PRO A 176 2.55 -6.57 -18.50
C PRO A 176 1.36 -6.16 -19.38
N ASP A 177 0.19 -6.05 -18.77
CA ASP A 177 -1.05 -5.51 -19.35
C ASP A 177 -1.34 -4.15 -18.68
N TRP A 178 -0.49 -3.17 -19.00
CA TRP A 178 -0.56 -1.82 -18.42
C TRP A 178 -1.78 -1.05 -18.93
N PRO A 179 -2.50 -0.32 -18.06
CA PRO A 179 -3.51 0.61 -18.51
C PRO A 179 -2.85 1.80 -19.22
N THR A 180 -3.60 2.48 -20.08
CA THR A 180 -3.09 3.63 -20.87
C THR A 180 -2.59 4.81 -20.02
N TRP A 181 -3.03 4.89 -18.76
CA TRP A 181 -2.68 5.95 -17.82
C TRP A 181 -1.56 5.57 -16.84
N VAL A 182 -0.96 4.38 -16.98
CA VAL A 182 0.06 3.86 -16.04
C VAL A 182 1.11 4.94 -15.70
N PRO A 183 1.49 5.10 -14.41
CA PRO A 183 2.52 6.06 -14.02
C PRO A 183 3.86 5.81 -14.73
N ASP A 184 4.54 6.88 -15.18
CA ASP A 184 5.79 6.79 -15.92
C ASP A 184 6.92 6.02 -15.21
N PRO A 185 7.11 6.11 -13.87
CA PRO A 185 8.09 5.27 -13.18
C PRO A 185 7.81 3.78 -13.32
N LEU A 186 6.53 3.39 -13.40
CA LEU A 186 6.13 1.99 -13.52
C LEU A 186 6.16 1.49 -14.96
N LYS A 187 5.87 2.36 -15.93
CA LYS A 187 5.90 2.00 -17.36
C LYS A 187 7.28 1.52 -17.82
N ARG A 188 8.34 2.10 -17.24
CA ARG A 188 9.74 1.76 -17.50
C ARG A 188 10.16 0.42 -16.87
N LEU A 189 9.30 -0.22 -16.08
CA LEU A 189 9.59 -1.51 -15.48
C LEU A 189 9.30 -2.62 -16.50
N GLY A 190 10.35 -3.34 -16.91
CA GLY A 190 10.25 -4.45 -17.85
C GLY A 190 10.42 -4.07 -19.32
N GLU A 191 10.81 -2.83 -19.61
CA GLU A 191 11.51 -2.44 -20.86
C GLU A 191 12.99 -2.85 -20.78
#